data_AF-A0A0B4GIF0-F1
#
_entry.id   AF-A0A0B4GIF0-F1
#
_cell.length_a   1.000
_cell.length_b   1.000
_cell.length_c   1.000
_cell.angle_alpha   90.00
_cell.angle_beta   90.00
_cell.angle_gamma   90.00
#
_symmetry.space_group_name_H-M   'P 1'
#
loop_
_entity.id
_entity.type
_entity.pdbx_description
1 polymer ?
#
loop_
_entity_poly.entity_id
_entity_poly.type
_entity_poly.pdbx_seq_one_letter_code
_entity_poly.pdbx_strand_id
1 'polypeptide(L)'
;MPWLRFNSGCQCTRHRNRAYWWQRSDHALGVLLFKAGYSYASQVRILDFFARSIAPRLGIAHQPEAERWKSFMTDDYNPIESSWDWNTGYKTATVRFSIEPVGAQAGTPQDPYSAYAAAEFPKLMSEDIPETNMQWFNHIESYLALGSKQDMPLNH
;
A
#
# COMPACT_ATOMS: atom_id res chain seq x y z
N MET A 1 3.09 -10.23 21.91
CA MET A 1 2.51 -10.14 20.56
C MET A 1 3.50 -9.46 19.62
N PRO A 2 3.73 -9.97 18.40
CA PRO A 2 4.81 -9.48 17.51
C PRO A 2 4.69 -7.99 17.16
N TRP A 3 3.48 -7.46 16.87
CA TRP A 3 3.30 -6.03 16.55
C TRP A 3 3.70 -5.08 17.70
N LEU A 4 3.52 -5.50 18.96
CA LEU A 4 3.98 -4.72 20.13
C LEU A 4 5.51 -4.63 20.23
N ARG A 5 6.25 -5.59 19.67
CA ARG A 5 7.73 -5.61 19.70
C ARG A 5 8.36 -4.95 18.47
N PHE A 6 7.68 -4.95 17.32
CA PHE A 6 8.18 -4.27 16.12
C PHE A 6 8.25 -2.75 16.29
N ASN A 7 7.32 -2.15 17.05
CA ASN A 7 7.31 -0.73 17.35
C ASN A 7 8.58 -0.23 18.08
N SER A 8 9.34 -1.12 18.72
CA SER A 8 10.55 -0.76 19.48
C SER A 8 11.84 -0.79 18.65
N GLY A 9 11.84 -1.38 17.43
CA GLY A 9 13.07 -1.71 16.70
C GLY A 9 13.14 -1.30 15.22
N CYS A 10 12.02 -0.96 14.57
CA CYS A 10 12.02 -0.52 13.17
C CYS A 10 12.51 0.94 13.07
N GLN A 11 13.61 1.22 12.37
CA GLN A 11 14.07 2.59 12.02
C GLN A 11 13.09 3.34 11.08
N CYS A 12 11.95 2.72 10.79
CA CYS A 12 10.81 3.17 9.99
C CYS A 12 10.18 4.47 10.55
N THR A 13 10.55 4.87 11.76
CA THR A 13 10.11 6.08 12.47
C THR A 13 10.79 7.38 12.02
N ARG A 14 11.87 7.34 11.20
CA ARG A 14 12.58 8.57 10.77
C ARG A 14 11.78 9.50 9.88
N HIS A 15 10.76 9.00 9.17
CA HIS A 15 9.87 9.82 8.34
C HIS A 15 8.45 9.76 8.90
N ARG A 16 7.91 10.92 9.27
CA ARG A 16 6.60 11.05 9.95
C ARG A 16 5.46 10.31 9.25
N ASN A 17 5.40 10.36 7.92
CA ASN A 17 4.37 9.67 7.14
C ASN A 17 4.48 8.14 7.26
N ARG A 18 5.70 7.61 7.15
CA ARG A 18 5.97 6.17 7.29
C ARG A 18 5.62 5.68 8.69
N ALA A 19 6.02 6.46 9.70
CA ALA A 19 5.74 6.17 11.10
C ALA A 19 4.23 6.13 11.37
N TYR A 20 3.48 7.09 10.83
CA TYR A 20 2.02 7.15 10.97
C TYR A 20 1.34 5.94 10.35
N TRP A 21 1.64 5.64 9.08
CA TRP A 21 1.02 4.52 8.36
C TRP A 21 1.42 3.19 8.95
N TRP A 22 2.67 3.07 9.41
CA TRP A 22 3.10 1.95 10.22
C TRP A 22 2.21 1.83 11.45
N GLN A 23 2.23 2.79 12.39
CA GLN A 23 1.53 2.70 13.68
C GLN A 23 0.01 2.46 13.58
N ARG A 24 -0.63 2.91 12.50
CA ARG A 24 -2.08 2.78 12.35
C ARG A 24 -2.49 1.50 11.63
N SER A 25 -1.78 1.15 10.55
CA SER A 25 -2.10 -0.02 9.75
C SER A 25 -1.46 -1.30 10.30
N ASP A 26 -0.30 -1.22 10.97
CA ASP A 26 0.40 -2.36 11.57
C ASP A 26 -0.42 -3.00 12.69
N HIS A 27 -1.05 -2.18 13.53
CA HIS A 27 -1.82 -2.64 14.66
C HIS A 27 -3.07 -3.37 14.18
N ALA A 28 -3.79 -2.78 13.22
CA ALA A 28 -4.95 -3.40 12.61
C ALA A 28 -4.56 -4.73 11.92
N LEU A 29 -3.54 -4.71 11.05
CA LEU A 29 -3.07 -5.89 10.33
C LEU A 29 -2.55 -6.97 11.29
N GLY A 30 -1.78 -6.59 12.31
CA GLY A 30 -1.24 -7.51 13.32
C GLY A 30 -2.34 -8.20 14.12
N VAL A 31 -3.38 -7.46 14.52
CA VAL A 31 -4.56 -8.04 15.18
C VAL A 31 -5.29 -9.00 14.25
N LEU A 32 -5.50 -8.63 12.97
CA LEU A 32 -6.15 -9.51 11.99
C LEU A 32 -5.37 -10.80 11.77
N LEU A 33 -4.07 -10.73 11.55
CA LEU A 33 -3.22 -11.91 11.35
C LEU A 33 -3.21 -12.83 12.58
N PHE A 34 -3.16 -12.25 13.78
CA PHE A 34 -3.23 -13.02 15.02
C PHE A 34 -4.59 -13.72 15.17
N LYS A 35 -5.69 -13.01 14.93
CA LYS A 35 -7.05 -13.54 15.04
C LYS A 35 -7.37 -14.57 13.95
N ALA A 36 -6.77 -14.45 12.78
CA ALA A 36 -6.84 -15.42 11.70
C ALA A 36 -5.95 -16.66 11.91
N GLY A 37 -5.18 -16.73 12.99
CA GLY A 37 -4.39 -17.92 13.36
C GLY A 37 -3.06 -18.07 12.62
N TYR A 38 -2.52 -17.00 12.03
CA TYR A 38 -1.20 -17.05 11.38
C TYR A 38 -0.11 -17.39 12.40
N SER A 39 0.87 -18.20 12.01
CA SER A 39 2.03 -18.50 12.86
C SER A 39 2.78 -17.22 13.22
N TYR A 40 3.48 -17.21 14.36
CA TYR A 40 4.30 -16.07 14.78
C TYR A 40 5.31 -15.66 13.69
N ALA A 41 5.99 -16.63 13.06
CA ALA A 41 6.94 -16.36 11.99
C ALA A 41 6.28 -15.71 10.76
N SER A 42 5.06 -16.14 10.39
CA SER A 42 4.31 -15.50 9.30
C SER A 42 3.89 -14.07 9.66
N GLN A 43 3.42 -13.84 10.89
CA GLN A 43 3.07 -12.49 11.36
C GLN A 43 4.27 -11.55 11.26
N VAL A 44 5.44 -11.99 11.73
CA VAL A 44 6.70 -11.23 11.68
C VAL A 44 7.07 -10.88 10.23
N ARG A 45 7.07 -11.86 9.32
CA ARG A 45 7.43 -11.62 7.91
C ARG A 45 6.48 -10.65 7.22
N ILE A 46 5.16 -10.80 7.41
CA ILE A 46 4.15 -9.96 6.77
C ILE A 46 4.24 -8.52 7.29
N LEU A 47 4.37 -8.35 8.61
CA LEU A 47 4.49 -7.04 9.25
C LEU A 47 5.79 -6.33 8.84
N ASP A 48 6.91 -7.05 8.75
CA ASP A 48 8.17 -6.49 8.29
C ASP A 48 8.12 -6.07 6.81
N PHE A 49 7.54 -6.90 5.94
CA PHE A 49 7.26 -6.53 4.55
C PHE A 49 6.38 -5.28 4.48
N PHE A 50 5.30 -5.23 5.27
CA PHE A 50 4.43 -4.07 5.31
C PHE A 50 5.19 -2.78 5.70
N ALA A 51 6.00 -2.82 6.75
CA ALA A 51 6.77 -1.68 7.23
C ALA A 51 7.75 -1.14 6.19
N ARG A 52 8.48 -2.05 5.52
CA ARG A 52 9.58 -1.70 4.60
C ARG A 52 9.08 -1.37 3.20
N SER A 53 8.12 -2.13 2.72
CA SER A 53 7.71 -2.15 1.32
C SER A 53 6.40 -1.40 1.09
N ILE A 54 5.47 -1.38 2.05
CA ILE A 54 4.13 -0.83 1.83
C ILE A 54 3.96 0.56 2.45
N ALA A 55 4.19 0.71 3.75
CA ALA A 55 3.96 1.96 4.48
C ALA A 55 4.60 3.22 3.84
N PRO A 56 5.81 3.16 3.22
CA PRO A 56 6.39 4.31 2.53
C PRO A 56 5.67 4.79 1.27
N ARG A 57 4.76 4.00 0.72
CA ARG A 57 4.01 4.30 -0.51
C ARG A 57 2.56 4.66 -0.24
N LEU A 58 2.18 4.91 1.02
CA LEU A 58 0.82 5.34 1.38
C LEU A 58 0.69 6.87 1.45
N GLY A 59 1.64 7.61 0.86
CA GLY A 59 1.57 9.06 0.73
C GLY A 59 1.67 9.83 2.06
N ILE A 60 1.16 11.05 2.05
CA ILE A 60 1.17 11.95 3.19
C ILE A 60 0.16 11.46 4.25
N ALA A 61 0.63 11.38 5.50
CA ALA A 61 -0.21 10.99 6.61
C ALA A 61 -1.26 12.04 6.94
N HIS A 62 -2.37 11.62 7.56
CA HIS A 62 -3.38 12.54 8.05
C HIS A 62 -2.80 13.47 9.10
N GLN A 63 -2.77 14.76 8.79
CA GLN A 63 -2.37 15.83 9.70
C GLN A 63 -3.38 16.97 9.57
N PRO A 64 -3.67 17.73 10.65
CA PRO A 64 -4.73 18.75 10.68
C PRO A 64 -4.66 19.84 9.59
N GLU A 65 -3.56 19.93 8.83
CA GLU A 65 -3.32 20.95 7.80
C GLU A 65 -2.79 20.36 6.48
N ALA A 66 -2.59 19.05 6.41
CA ALA A 66 -2.03 18.42 5.21
C ALA A 66 -3.12 18.20 4.17
N GLU A 67 -2.99 18.83 3.01
CA GLU A 67 -3.74 18.44 1.82
C GLU A 67 -3.17 17.11 1.31
N ARG A 68 -4.01 16.08 1.34
CA ARG A 68 -3.64 14.71 0.98
C ARG A 68 -4.41 14.24 -0.24
N TRP A 69 -3.81 13.31 -0.98
CA TRP A 69 -4.54 12.52 -1.96
C TRP A 69 -5.72 11.82 -1.28
N LYS A 70 -6.88 11.93 -1.91
CA LYS A 70 -8.11 11.26 -1.49
C LYS A 70 -8.24 9.98 -2.31
N SER A 71 -7.73 8.88 -1.78
CA SER A 71 -7.83 7.58 -2.44
C SER A 71 -9.29 7.22 -2.72
N PHE A 72 -9.55 6.67 -3.90
CA PHE A 72 -10.87 6.09 -4.21
C PHE A 72 -11.08 4.71 -3.58
N MET A 73 -10.02 4.10 -3.02
CA MET A 73 -10.07 2.74 -2.49
C MET A 73 -11.02 2.56 -1.30
N THR A 74 -11.20 3.61 -0.49
CA THR A 74 -11.94 3.53 0.79
C THR A 74 -12.82 4.76 1.01
N ASP A 75 -13.89 4.59 1.79
CA ASP A 75 -14.84 5.68 2.11
C ASP A 75 -14.23 6.81 2.95
N ASP A 76 -13.16 6.52 3.71
CA ASP A 76 -12.41 7.52 4.47
C ASP A 76 -11.19 8.07 3.70
N TYR A 77 -11.12 7.73 2.41
CA TYR A 77 -10.07 8.08 1.46
C TYR A 77 -8.66 7.62 1.83
N ASN A 78 -8.50 6.68 2.76
CA ASN A 78 -7.21 6.05 3.01
C ASN A 78 -6.76 5.22 1.80
N PRO A 79 -5.46 5.25 1.44
CA PRO A 79 -4.91 4.48 0.34
C PRO A 79 -4.63 3.02 0.70
N ILE A 80 -5.29 2.49 1.74
CA ILE A 80 -5.12 1.11 2.20
C ILE A 80 -6.41 0.57 2.79
N GLU A 81 -6.73 -0.68 2.42
CA GLU A 81 -7.83 -1.44 2.99
C GLU A 81 -7.33 -2.82 3.43
N SER A 82 -7.82 -3.32 4.57
CA SER A 82 -7.61 -4.71 4.99
C SER A 82 -8.91 -5.50 4.89
N SER A 83 -8.85 -6.70 4.32
CA SER A 83 -9.97 -7.62 4.25
C SER A 83 -9.63 -8.95 4.92
N TRP A 84 -10.63 -9.59 5.48
CA TRP A 84 -10.51 -10.90 6.12
C TRP A 84 -11.55 -11.83 5.51
N ASP A 85 -11.08 -12.88 4.88
CA ASP A 85 -11.86 -14.07 4.54
C ASP A 85 -11.85 -15.04 5.72
N TRP A 86 -12.99 -15.13 6.41
CA TRP A 86 -13.15 -15.90 7.63
C TRP A 86 -13.13 -17.41 7.36
N ASN A 87 -13.38 -17.83 6.11
CA ASN A 87 -13.62 -19.20 5.67
C ASN A 87 -14.71 -19.94 6.46
N THR A 88 -15.65 -20.54 5.73
CA THR A 88 -16.62 -21.49 6.30
C THR A 88 -16.20 -22.91 5.94
N GLY A 89 -15.85 -23.75 6.92
CA GLY A 89 -15.49 -25.16 6.73
C GLY A 89 -14.00 -25.44 6.90
N TYR A 90 -13.42 -26.23 5.99
CA TYR A 90 -12.05 -26.79 6.15
C TYR A 90 -10.90 -25.88 5.67
N LYS A 91 -11.19 -24.64 5.25
CA LYS A 91 -10.19 -23.71 4.70
C LYS A 91 -9.63 -22.78 5.78
N THR A 92 -8.34 -22.47 5.69
CA THR A 92 -7.66 -21.56 6.63
C THR A 92 -8.01 -20.10 6.33
N ALA A 93 -8.54 -19.38 7.32
CA ALA A 93 -8.79 -17.94 7.28
C ALA A 93 -7.64 -17.18 6.61
N THR A 94 -7.99 -16.24 5.72
CA THR A 94 -7.00 -15.47 4.94
C THR A 94 -7.21 -13.98 5.16
N VAL A 95 -6.14 -13.29 5.55
CA VAL A 95 -6.10 -11.82 5.64
C VAL A 95 -5.41 -11.29 4.40
N ARG A 96 -5.98 -10.23 3.80
CA ARG A 96 -5.42 -9.50 2.67
C ARG A 96 -5.38 -8.02 3.00
N PHE A 97 -4.47 -7.29 2.37
CA PHE A 97 -4.55 -5.84 2.31
C PHE A 97 -4.34 -5.39 0.87
N SER A 98 -5.05 -4.35 0.48
CA SER A 98 -4.97 -3.69 -0.81
C SER A 98 -4.47 -2.27 -0.58
N ILE A 99 -3.69 -1.74 -1.53
CA ILE A 99 -3.19 -0.36 -1.44
C ILE A 99 -3.32 0.39 -2.75
N GLU A 100 -3.44 1.71 -2.65
CA GLU A 100 -3.16 2.64 -3.74
C GLU A 100 -1.78 3.25 -3.48
N PRO A 101 -0.78 3.05 -4.36
CA PRO A 101 0.50 3.73 -4.22
C PRO A 101 0.33 5.24 -4.42
N VAL A 102 0.66 6.02 -3.40
CA VAL A 102 0.50 7.48 -3.37
C VAL A 102 1.85 8.16 -3.15
N GLY A 103 2.20 9.07 -4.07
CA GLY A 103 3.40 9.89 -4.00
C GLY A 103 3.24 11.12 -3.11
N ALA A 104 4.35 11.77 -2.76
CA ALA A 104 4.33 12.99 -1.94
C ALA A 104 3.74 14.21 -2.68
N GLN A 105 3.62 14.17 -4.01
CA GLN A 105 3.06 15.23 -4.84
C GLN A 105 1.66 14.88 -5.37
N ALA A 106 1.08 13.75 -4.97
CA ALA A 106 -0.21 13.30 -5.46
C ALA A 106 -1.31 14.33 -5.15
N GLY A 107 -2.07 14.73 -6.18
CA GLY A 107 -3.12 15.75 -6.11
C GLY A 107 -2.62 17.19 -6.28
N THR A 108 -1.31 17.42 -6.36
CA THR A 108 -0.74 18.73 -6.69
C THR A 108 -0.70 18.95 -8.21
N PRO A 109 -0.46 20.18 -8.72
CA PRO A 109 -0.26 20.40 -10.15
C PRO A 109 0.89 19.58 -10.76
N GLN A 110 1.85 19.12 -9.96
CA GLN A 110 2.97 18.29 -10.42
C GLN A 110 2.58 16.82 -10.61
N ASP A 111 1.58 16.31 -9.88
CA ASP A 111 1.07 14.95 -10.01
C ASP A 111 -0.44 14.90 -9.71
N PRO A 112 -1.28 15.48 -10.57
CA PRO A 112 -2.70 15.66 -10.28
C PRO A 112 -3.50 14.36 -10.20
N TYR A 113 -2.92 13.24 -10.66
CA TYR A 113 -3.59 11.93 -10.75
C TYR A 113 -2.89 10.81 -9.95
N SER A 114 -1.88 11.13 -9.13
CA SER A 114 -1.07 10.14 -8.41
C SER A 114 -0.44 9.08 -9.33
N ALA A 115 -0.02 9.47 -10.53
CA ALA A 115 0.39 8.55 -11.59
C ALA A 115 1.83 8.03 -11.40
N TYR A 116 2.73 8.85 -10.83
CA TYR A 116 4.14 8.48 -10.72
C TYR A 116 4.37 7.33 -9.73
N ALA A 117 3.76 7.41 -8.56
CA ALA A 117 3.88 6.35 -7.56
C ALA A 117 3.23 5.05 -8.03
N ALA A 118 2.08 5.14 -8.72
CA ALA A 118 1.42 3.99 -9.32
C ALA A 118 2.29 3.30 -10.39
N ALA A 119 3.00 4.05 -11.21
CA ALA A 119 3.89 3.51 -12.25
C ALA A 119 5.19 2.89 -11.69
N GLU A 120 5.73 3.43 -10.59
CA GLU A 120 6.97 2.91 -9.98
C GLU A 120 6.72 1.65 -9.14
N PHE A 121 5.55 1.56 -8.50
CA PHE A 121 5.25 0.52 -7.53
C PHE A 121 5.38 -0.94 -8.06
N PRO A 122 4.91 -1.28 -9.27
CA PRO A 122 5.13 -2.59 -9.89
C PRO A 122 6.59 -3.07 -9.89
N LYS A 123 7.52 -2.16 -10.23
CA LYS A 123 8.95 -2.46 -10.26
C LYS A 123 9.47 -2.77 -8.87
N LEU A 124 9.12 -1.94 -7.88
CA LEU A 124 9.52 -2.14 -6.48
C LEU A 124 8.99 -3.46 -5.92
N MET A 125 7.74 -3.82 -6.24
CA MET A 125 7.17 -5.10 -5.79
C MET A 125 7.84 -6.31 -6.43
N SER A 126 8.29 -6.20 -7.67
CA SER A 126 9.06 -7.27 -8.34
C SER A 126 10.44 -7.47 -7.70
N GLU A 127 11.04 -6.43 -7.14
CA GLU A 127 12.30 -6.52 -6.39
C GLU A 127 12.09 -7.11 -4.98
N ASP A 128 11.01 -6.73 -4.29
CA ASP A 128 10.69 -7.21 -2.94
C ASP A 128 10.10 -8.63 -2.91
N ILE A 129 9.42 -9.04 -3.99
CA ILE A 129 8.79 -10.37 -4.16
C ILE A 129 9.19 -10.91 -5.54
N PRO A 130 10.39 -11.50 -5.67
CA PRO A 130 10.95 -11.94 -6.96
C PRO A 130 10.10 -12.97 -7.71
N GLU A 131 9.20 -13.67 -7.03
CA GLU A 131 8.26 -14.61 -7.62
C GLU A 131 7.10 -13.93 -8.36
N THR A 132 6.96 -12.60 -8.26
CA THR A 132 5.89 -11.84 -8.91
C THR A 132 6.05 -11.85 -10.44
N ASN A 133 5.01 -12.30 -11.14
CA ASN A 133 4.96 -12.26 -12.60
C ASN A 133 4.17 -11.05 -13.11
N MET A 134 4.88 -10.07 -13.68
CA MET A 134 4.30 -8.82 -14.19
C MET A 134 3.78 -8.89 -15.64
N GLN A 135 3.81 -10.05 -16.31
CA GLN A 135 3.45 -10.15 -17.73
C GLN A 135 2.04 -9.62 -18.03
N TRP A 136 1.03 -10.05 -17.25
CA TRP A 136 -0.34 -9.61 -17.45
C TRP A 136 -0.56 -8.13 -17.13
N PHE A 137 0.08 -7.65 -16.06
CA PHE A 137 0.03 -6.24 -15.71
C PHE A 137 0.58 -5.37 -16.84
N ASN A 138 1.81 -5.66 -17.30
CA ASN A 138 2.47 -4.91 -18.38
C ASN A 138 1.65 -4.98 -19.69
N HIS A 139 1.08 -6.15 -19.99
CA HIS A 139 0.22 -6.32 -21.16
C HIS A 139 -1.00 -5.40 -21.07
N ILE A 140 -1.77 -5.46 -19.98
CA ILE A 140 -3.00 -4.67 -19.80
C ILE A 140 -2.68 -3.17 -19.73
N GLU A 141 -1.64 -2.79 -19.00
CA GLU A 141 -1.16 -1.39 -18.91
C GLU A 141 -0.85 -0.84 -20.30
N SER A 142 -0.23 -1.62 -21.19
CA SER A 142 0.08 -1.17 -22.55
C SER A 142 -1.16 -0.81 -23.38
N TYR A 143 -2.36 -1.35 -23.07
CA TYR A 143 -3.60 -0.97 -23.75
C TYR A 143 -4.35 0.15 -23.05
N LEU A 144 -4.37 0.15 -21.72
CA LEU A 144 -5.11 1.14 -20.92
C LEU A 144 -4.38 2.49 -20.84
N ALA A 145 -3.04 2.50 -20.83
CA ALA A 145 -2.24 3.72 -20.79
C ALA A 145 -2.16 4.46 -22.14
N LEU A 146 -2.51 3.82 -23.26
CA LEU A 146 -2.53 4.46 -24.58
C LEU A 146 -3.66 5.50 -24.72
N GLY A 147 -4.74 5.36 -23.93
CA GLY A 147 -5.84 6.33 -23.91
C GLY A 147 -5.50 7.67 -23.25
N SER A 148 -4.40 7.77 -22.49
CA SER A 148 -4.03 9.03 -21.80
C SER A 148 -3.06 9.92 -22.58
N LYS A 149 -2.45 9.41 -23.66
CA LYS A 149 -1.51 10.18 -24.50
C LYS A 149 -2.18 10.92 -25.67
N GLN A 150 -3.44 10.64 -25.98
CA GLN A 150 -4.08 11.11 -27.22
C GLN A 150 -4.94 12.38 -27.05
N ASP A 151 -5.14 12.88 -25.82
CA ASP A 151 -5.98 14.05 -25.51
C ASP A 151 -5.22 15.25 -24.91
N MET A 152 -3.93 15.43 -25.21
CA MET A 152 -3.30 16.75 -25.04
C MET A 152 -3.43 17.55 -26.34
N PRO A 153 -4.33 18.56 -26.43
CA PRO A 153 -4.30 19.47 -27.55
C PRO A 153 -2.94 20.18 -27.56
N LEU A 154 -2.21 20.00 -28.66
CA LEU A 154 -1.08 20.85 -29.01
C LEU A 154 -1.64 22.27 -29.18
N ASN A 155 -1.40 23.13 -28.19
CA ASN A 155 -1.58 24.56 -28.35
C ASN A 155 -0.59 25.06 -29.40
N HIS A 156 -1.11 25.41 -30.58
CA HIS A 156 -0.59 26.46 -31.45
C HIS A 156 -1.75 27.34 -31.90
#